data_AF-A0A2M9QB37-F1
#
_entry.id   AF-A0A2M9QB37-F1
#
_cell.length_a   1.000
_cell.length_b   1.000
_cell.length_c   1.000
_cell.angle_alpha   90.00
_cell.angle_beta   90.00
_cell.angle_gamma   90.00
#
_symmetry.space_group_name_H-M   'P 1'
#
loop_
_entity.id
_entity.type
_entity.pdbx_description
1 polymer ?
#
loop_
_entity_poly.entity_id
_entity_poly.type
_entity_poly.pdbx_seq_one_letter_code
_entity_poly.pdbx_strand_id
1 'polypeptide(L)'
;MASLLLLIGILAGCGSQVSNNKTNEPVELTISAAASLQDSLEELQKNYENEHDNIKITFNFGGSGALQQQILEGAPVDLFFSAAEDKFDELVQKDLIDKKQGTDLLANELVLIVPKKNEKVQLGEKVKVKDLQQIDSLL
;
A
#
# COMPACT_ATOMS: atom_id res chain seq x y z
N MET A 1 65.33 -35.06 -25.93
CA MET A 1 65.20 -33.91 -25.02
C MET A 1 64.88 -32.69 -25.87
N ALA A 2 63.73 -32.06 -25.61
CA ALA A 2 63.33 -30.67 -25.93
C ALA A 2 63.34 -30.23 -27.42
N SER A 3 62.39 -29.48 -27.96
CA SER A 3 61.11 -28.92 -27.52
C SER A 3 60.49 -28.39 -28.82
N LEU A 4 59.25 -28.77 -29.16
CA LEU A 4 58.53 -28.28 -30.34
C LEU A 4 57.13 -27.85 -29.92
N LEU A 5 56.68 -26.75 -30.54
CA LEU A 5 55.33 -26.17 -30.56
C LEU A 5 54.95 -25.19 -29.44
N LEU A 6 55.21 -23.92 -29.76
CA LEU A 6 54.55 -22.74 -29.23
C LEU A 6 53.11 -22.69 -29.77
N LEU A 7 52.11 -22.93 -28.92
CA LEU A 7 50.69 -22.82 -29.25
C LEU A 7 50.16 -21.47 -28.71
N ILE A 8 49.95 -20.52 -29.62
CA ILE A 8 49.35 -19.21 -29.33
C ILE A 8 47.83 -19.43 -29.21
N GLY A 9 47.33 -19.38 -27.96
CA GLY A 9 45.90 -19.44 -27.66
C GLY A 9 45.22 -18.11 -27.96
N ILE A 10 44.31 -18.11 -28.93
CA ILE A 10 43.41 -17.00 -29.23
C ILE A 10 42.37 -16.92 -28.10
N LEU A 11 42.52 -15.94 -27.22
CA LEU A 11 41.47 -15.55 -26.28
C LEU A 11 40.34 -14.86 -27.06
N ALA A 12 39.32 -15.64 -27.45
CA ALA A 12 38.05 -15.11 -27.91
C ALA A 12 37.33 -14.47 -26.71
N GLY A 13 37.41 -13.15 -26.61
CA GLY A 13 36.62 -12.38 -25.65
C GLY A 13 35.14 -12.39 -26.07
N CYS A 14 34.33 -13.20 -25.39
CA CYS A 14 32.88 -13.01 -25.38
C CYS A 14 32.57 -11.76 -24.54
N GLY A 15 32.51 -10.61 -25.21
CA GLY A 15 31.86 -9.43 -24.66
C GLY A 15 30.36 -9.67 -24.66
N SER A 16 29.83 -10.18 -23.54
CA SER A 16 28.38 -10.18 -23.29
C SER A 16 27.95 -8.72 -23.11
N GLN A 17 27.50 -8.11 -24.20
CA GLN A 17 26.71 -6.89 -24.15
C GLN A 17 25.42 -7.24 -23.39
N VAL A 18 25.40 -6.88 -22.11
CA VAL A 18 24.17 -6.84 -21.32
C VAL A 18 23.35 -5.70 -21.89
N SER A 19 22.58 -6.00 -22.94
CA SER A 19 21.51 -5.14 -23.40
C SER A 19 20.50 -5.05 -22.25
N ASN A 20 20.57 -3.96 -21.49
CA ASN A 20 19.53 -3.52 -20.56
C ASN A 20 18.28 -3.13 -21.36
N ASN A 21 17.64 -4.12 -21.98
CA ASN A 21 16.24 -4.00 -22.32
C ASN A 21 15.50 -4.14 -21.00
N LYS A 22 15.10 -3.00 -20.41
CA LYS A 22 14.04 -2.99 -19.40
C LYS A 22 12.79 -3.53 -20.11
N THR A 23 12.53 -4.82 -19.95
CA THR A 23 11.26 -5.38 -20.38
C THR A 23 10.21 -4.80 -19.43
N ASN A 24 9.19 -4.14 -19.99
CA ASN A 24 8.00 -3.73 -19.26
C ASN A 24 7.19 -4.99 -18.94
N GLU A 25 7.71 -5.81 -18.05
CA GLU A 25 6.99 -6.98 -17.57
C GLU A 25 5.74 -6.52 -16.80
N PRO A 26 4.61 -7.22 -16.96
CA PRO A 26 3.43 -6.99 -16.14
C PRO A 26 3.75 -7.16 -14.65
N VAL A 27 3.38 -6.18 -13.84
CA VAL A 27 3.48 -6.20 -12.38
C VAL A 27 2.08 -6.06 -11.81
N GLU A 28 1.70 -7.00 -10.95
CA GLU A 28 0.44 -6.92 -10.19
C GLU A 28 0.76 -6.56 -8.74
N LEU A 29 0.08 -5.54 -8.21
CA LEU A 29 0.21 -5.06 -6.83
C LEU A 29 -1.08 -5.36 -6.07
N THR A 30 -0.98 -6.14 -5.00
CA THR A 30 -2.08 -6.43 -4.08
C THR A 30 -2.01 -5.51 -2.87
N ILE A 31 -3.02 -4.66 -2.70
CA ILE A 31 -3.06 -3.63 -1.65
C ILE A 31 -4.21 -3.95 -0.69
N SER A 32 -3.88 -4.18 0.58
CA SER A 32 -4.88 -4.25 1.65
C SER A 32 -5.06 -2.88 2.29
N ALA A 33 -6.26 -2.31 2.25
CA ALA A 33 -6.49 -0.95 2.70
C ALA A 33 -7.74 -0.80 3.56
N ALA A 34 -7.66 0.07 4.57
CA ALA A 34 -8.81 0.44 5.38
C ALA A 34 -9.97 0.93 4.49
N ALA A 35 -11.20 0.46 4.78
CA ALA A 35 -12.38 0.77 3.98
C ALA A 35 -12.66 2.27 3.81
N SER A 36 -12.23 3.11 4.76
CA SER A 36 -12.34 4.57 4.66
C SER A 36 -11.52 5.21 3.53
N LEU A 37 -10.58 4.47 2.93
CA LEU A 37 -9.74 4.93 1.83
C LEU A 37 -10.23 4.47 0.44
N GLN A 38 -11.34 3.72 0.38
CA GLN A 38 -11.79 3.06 -0.86
C GLN A 38 -11.95 4.04 -2.03
N ASP A 39 -12.77 5.08 -1.86
CA ASP A 39 -13.07 6.02 -2.95
C ASP A 39 -11.80 6.71 -3.48
N SER A 40 -10.93 7.17 -2.56
CA SER A 40 -9.68 7.84 -2.91
C SER A 40 -8.68 6.91 -3.62
N LEU A 41 -8.58 5.66 -3.18
CA LEU A 41 -7.66 4.68 -3.77
C LEU A 41 -8.15 4.16 -5.12
N GLU A 42 -9.46 4.02 -5.31
CA GLU A 42 -10.05 3.67 -6.62
C GLU A 42 -9.85 4.79 -7.66
N GLU A 43 -9.91 6.07 -7.24
CA GLU A 43 -9.55 7.20 -8.09
C GLU A 43 -8.06 7.19 -8.44
N LEU A 44 -7.20 6.98 -7.43
CA LEU A 44 -5.75 6.89 -7.63
C LEU A 44 -5.37 5.74 -8.55
N GLN A 45 -5.99 4.56 -8.39
CA GLN A 45 -5.74 3.40 -9.25
C GLN A 45 -5.93 3.75 -10.72
N LYS A 46 -7.03 4.41 -11.08
CA LYS A 46 -7.30 4.79 -12.47
C LYS A 46 -6.19 5.68 -13.02
N ASN A 47 -5.75 6.66 -12.24
CA ASN A 47 -4.68 7.58 -12.66
C ASN A 47 -3.33 6.85 -12.77
N TYR A 48 -2.99 6.02 -11.78
CA TYR A 48 -1.71 5.32 -11.72
C TYR A 48 -1.58 4.26 -12.81
N GLU A 49 -2.63 3.45 -13.06
CA GLU A 49 -2.63 2.45 -14.14
C GLU A 49 -2.60 3.12 -15.53
N ASN A 50 -3.18 4.31 -15.70
CA ASN A 50 -3.10 5.08 -16.96
C ASN A 50 -1.69 5.65 -17.22
N GLU A 51 -0.91 5.94 -16.17
CA GLU A 51 0.47 6.43 -16.29
C GLU A 51 1.49 5.28 -16.38
N HIS A 52 1.10 4.08 -15.99
CA HIS A 52 1.95 2.89 -15.90
C HIS A 52 1.28 1.67 -16.53
N ASP A 53 1.35 1.58 -17.86
CA ASP A 53 0.69 0.52 -18.67
C ASP A 53 1.05 -0.93 -18.28
N ASN A 54 2.17 -1.14 -17.58
CA ASN A 54 2.62 -2.46 -17.13
C ASN A 54 2.22 -2.79 -15.68
N ILE A 55 1.50 -1.91 -14.99
CA ILE A 55 1.10 -2.11 -13.59
C ILE A 55 -0.41 -2.36 -13.51
N LYS A 56 -0.78 -3.39 -12.74
CA LYS A 56 -2.15 -3.66 -12.32
C LYS A 56 -2.26 -3.57 -10.80
N ILE A 57 -3.24 -2.84 -10.30
CA ILE A 57 -3.51 -2.74 -8.86
C ILE A 57 -4.78 -3.53 -8.54
N THR A 58 -4.73 -4.33 -7.48
CA THR A 58 -5.88 -5.00 -6.89
C THR A 58 -6.01 -4.59 -5.42
N PHE A 59 -7.24 -4.33 -4.99
CA PHE A 59 -7.53 -3.90 -3.63
C PHE A 59 -8.27 -4.98 -2.85
N ASN A 60 -7.91 -5.09 -1.57
CA ASN A 60 -8.65 -5.77 -0.53
C ASN A 60 -9.05 -4.75 0.54
N PHE A 61 -10.29 -4.28 0.46
CA PHE A 61 -10.81 -3.29 1.41
C PHE A 61 -11.45 -3.97 2.62
N GLY A 62 -11.19 -3.43 3.82
CA GLY A 62 -11.76 -3.98 5.04
C GLY A 62 -11.44 -3.16 6.29
N GLY A 63 -11.87 -3.67 7.45
CA GLY A 63 -11.43 -3.12 8.74
C GLY A 63 -9.96 -3.46 8.98
N SER A 64 -9.16 -2.49 9.44
CA SER A 64 -7.70 -2.67 9.56
C SER A 64 -7.29 -3.87 10.42
N GLY A 65 -8.05 -4.20 11.47
CA GLY A 65 -7.78 -5.40 12.27
C GLY A 65 -8.08 -6.72 11.53
N ALA A 66 -9.12 -6.75 10.68
CA ALA A 66 -9.41 -7.94 9.87
C ALA A 66 -8.34 -8.15 8.78
N LEU A 67 -7.92 -7.07 8.12
CA LEU A 67 -6.85 -7.10 7.12
C LEU A 67 -5.51 -7.50 7.74
N GLN A 68 -5.18 -6.93 8.90
CA GLN A 68 -4.00 -7.32 9.68
C GLN A 68 -4.03 -8.81 10.01
N GLN A 69 -5.18 -9.35 10.46
CA GLN A 69 -5.32 -10.78 10.73
C GLN A 69 -5.07 -11.63 9.49
N GLN A 70 -5.58 -11.22 8.32
CA GLN A 70 -5.29 -11.90 7.06
C GLN A 70 -3.80 -11.89 6.71
N ILE A 71 -3.11 -10.77 6.93
CA ILE A 71 -1.65 -10.66 6.71
C ILE A 71 -0.89 -11.57 7.68
N LEU A 72 -1.28 -11.62 8.96
CA LEU A 72 -0.72 -12.55 9.94
C LEU A 72 -0.93 -14.03 9.53
N GLU A 73 -2.03 -14.33 8.86
CA GLU A 73 -2.36 -15.66 8.34
C GLU A 73 -1.67 -15.98 6.99
N GLY A 74 -0.88 -15.05 6.46
CA GLY A 74 -0.07 -15.25 5.26
C GLY A 74 -0.75 -14.82 3.96
N ALA A 75 -1.76 -13.94 4.01
CA ALA A 75 -2.30 -13.32 2.81
C ALA A 75 -1.19 -12.57 2.05
N PRO A 76 -1.05 -12.78 0.73
CA PRO A 76 -0.06 -12.06 -0.08
C PRO A 76 -0.50 -10.60 -0.24
N VAL A 77 0.27 -9.67 0.31
CA VAL A 77 -0.01 -8.23 0.29
C VAL A 77 1.29 -7.47 0.08
N ASP A 78 1.31 -6.58 -0.91
CA ASP A 78 2.46 -5.72 -1.22
C ASP A 78 2.43 -4.42 -0.42
N LEU A 79 1.23 -3.88 -0.17
CA LEU A 79 1.02 -2.64 0.57
C LEU A 79 -0.13 -2.78 1.56
N PHE A 80 0.07 -2.27 2.77
CA PHE A 80 -0.94 -2.24 3.82
C PHE A 80 -1.21 -0.80 4.27
N PHE A 81 -2.45 -0.32 4.08
CA PHE A 81 -2.92 0.97 4.60
C PHE A 81 -3.84 0.76 5.80
N SER A 82 -3.31 0.95 7.00
CA SER A 82 -4.07 0.87 8.25
C SER A 82 -4.69 2.22 8.62
N ALA A 83 -5.89 2.20 9.19
CA ALA A 83 -6.48 3.35 9.86
C ALA A 83 -6.12 3.42 11.36
N ALA A 84 -5.40 2.41 11.87
CA ALA A 84 -5.04 2.30 13.27
C ALA A 84 -3.56 1.89 13.41
N GLU A 85 -2.80 2.71 14.15
CA GLU A 85 -1.36 2.52 14.38
C GLU A 85 -1.06 1.16 15.03
N ASP A 86 -1.87 0.76 16.02
CA ASP A 86 -1.66 -0.49 16.77
C ASP A 86 -1.71 -1.75 15.86
N LYS A 87 -2.55 -1.73 14.81
CA LYS A 87 -2.62 -2.83 13.83
C LYS A 87 -1.41 -2.86 12.91
N PHE A 88 -0.89 -1.71 12.53
CA PHE A 88 0.33 -1.64 11.73
C PHE A 88 1.55 -2.06 12.55
N ASP A 89 1.67 -1.55 13.77
CA ASP A 89 2.76 -1.84 14.70
C ASP A 89 2.86 -3.33 15.05
N GLU A 90 1.73 -4.03 15.16
CA GLU A 90 1.75 -5.47 15.40
C GLU A 90 2.42 -6.22 14.23
N LEU A 91 2.15 -5.85 12.99
CA LEU A 91 2.79 -6.47 11.81
C LEU A 91 4.29 -6.17 11.76
N VAL A 92 4.70 -4.97 12.17
CA VAL A 92 6.12 -4.61 12.34
C VAL A 92 6.78 -5.46 13.43
N GLN A 93 6.13 -5.64 14.58
CA GLN A 93 6.63 -6.48 15.69
C GLN A 93 6.76 -7.96 15.31
N LYS A 94 6.01 -8.42 14.31
CA LYS A 94 6.05 -9.79 13.78
C LYS A 94 7.03 -9.95 12.61
N ASP A 95 7.81 -8.91 12.30
CA ASP A 95 8.75 -8.86 11.18
C ASP A 95 8.08 -9.09 9.80
N LEU A 96 6.78 -8.82 9.70
CA LEU A 96 6.04 -8.91 8.43
C LEU A 96 6.10 -7.59 7.63
N ILE A 97 6.45 -6.49 8.29
CA ILE A 97 6.70 -5.19 7.69
C ILE A 97 8.03 -4.65 8.24
N ASP A 98 8.95 -4.24 7.37
CA ASP A 98 10.13 -3.49 7.82
C ASP A 98 9.69 -2.12 8.32
N LYS A 99 10.00 -1.81 9.59
CA LYS A 99 9.70 -0.51 10.20
C LYS A 99 10.15 0.68 9.34
N LYS A 100 11.25 0.55 8.59
CA LYS A 100 11.78 1.61 7.72
C LYS A 100 10.91 1.87 6.49
N GLN A 101 10.03 0.94 6.15
CA GLN A 101 9.07 1.07 5.05
C GLN A 101 7.71 1.60 5.52
N GLY A 102 7.48 1.70 6.84
CA GLY A 102 6.29 2.33 7.41
C GLY A 102 6.41 3.84 7.50
N THR A 103 5.30 4.54 7.22
CA THR A 103 5.18 5.99 7.38
C THR A 103 3.75 6.39 7.71
N ASP A 104 3.60 7.40 8.56
CA ASP A 104 2.31 8.06 8.78
C ASP A 104 2.01 8.92 7.55
N LEU A 105 1.12 8.42 6.69
CA LEU A 105 0.83 9.08 5.41
C LEU A 105 -0.35 10.04 5.50
N LEU A 106 -1.38 9.67 6.24
CA LEU A 106 -2.68 10.34 6.27
C LEU A 106 -3.16 10.47 7.71
N ALA A 107 -3.95 11.50 7.97
CA ALA A 107 -4.67 11.69 9.22
C ALA A 107 -6.17 11.82 8.94
N ASN A 108 -6.99 11.59 9.96
CA ASN A 108 -8.43 11.77 9.88
C ASN A 108 -8.97 12.34 11.19
N GLU A 109 -10.18 12.87 11.15
CA GLU A 109 -10.89 13.38 12.32
C GLU A 109 -12.10 12.52 12.62
N LEU A 110 -12.31 12.21 13.91
CA LEU A 110 -13.51 11.49 14.33
C LEU A 110 -14.69 12.46 14.40
N VAL A 111 -15.69 12.22 13.56
CA VAL A 111 -16.89 13.06 13.46
C VAL A 111 -18.15 12.28 13.78
N LEU A 112 -19.17 13.00 14.25
CA LEU A 112 -20.52 12.46 14.40
C LEU A 112 -21.38 12.92 13.23
N ILE A 113 -21.82 11.97 12.39
CA ILE A 113 -22.73 12.25 11.29
C ILE A 113 -24.19 12.09 11.72
N VAL A 114 -25.05 12.99 11.23
CA VAL A 114 -26.49 12.99 11.50
C VAL A 114 -27.27 13.06 10.19
N PRO A 115 -28.41 12.36 10.05
CA PRO A 115 -29.21 12.50 8.85
C PRO A 115 -29.71 13.94 8.70
N LYS A 116 -29.67 14.49 7.48
CA LYS A 116 -30.09 15.87 7.18
C LYS A 116 -31.51 16.23 7.67
N LYS A 117 -32.38 15.24 7.87
CA LYS A 117 -33.77 15.42 8.34
C LYS A 117 -33.97 15.17 9.84
N ASN A 118 -32.89 14.95 10.60
CA ASN A 118 -32.94 14.64 12.02
C ASN A 118 -32.16 15.69 12.82
N GLU A 119 -32.88 16.65 13.40
CA GLU A 119 -32.29 17.77 14.15
C GLU A 119 -31.98 17.45 15.62
N LYS A 120 -32.32 16.23 16.08
CA LYS A 120 -32.21 15.86 17.50
C LYS A 120 -31.21 14.74 17.70
N VAL A 121 -30.00 15.12 18.08
CA VAL A 121 -28.99 14.19 18.59
C VAL A 121 -28.97 14.28 20.11
N GLN A 122 -29.31 13.19 20.78
CA GLN A 122 -29.01 13.04 22.20
C GLN A 122 -27.72 12.26 22.32
N LEU A 123 -26.61 12.97 22.49
CA LEU A 123 -25.41 12.35 23.05
C LEU A 123 -25.62 12.27 24.56
N GLY A 124 -25.19 11.18 25.20
CA GLY A 124 -25.37 11.00 26.65
C GLY A 124 -24.80 12.17 27.48
N GLU A 125 -25.04 12.17 28.79
CA GLU A 125 -24.82 13.31 29.72
C GLU A 125 -23.45 14.05 29.63
N LYS A 126 -22.44 13.47 28.96
CA LYS A 126 -21.08 13.99 28.85
C LYS A 126 -20.72 14.68 27.53
N VAL A 127 -21.57 14.71 26.51
CA VAL A 127 -21.25 15.41 25.25
C VAL A 127 -22.29 16.49 24.98
N LYS A 128 -21.88 17.75 25.06
CA LYS A 128 -22.78 18.87 24.77
C LYS A 128 -22.68 19.19 23.28
N VAL A 129 -23.82 19.33 22.62
CA VAL A 129 -23.93 19.65 21.17
C VAL A 129 -23.14 20.90 20.76
N LYS A 130 -22.89 21.83 21.69
CA LYS A 130 -22.05 23.02 21.48
C LYS A 130 -20.56 22.75 21.22
N ASP A 131 -20.11 21.52 21.43
CA ASP A 131 -18.75 21.06 21.13
C ASP A 131 -18.66 20.47 19.70
N LEU A 132 -19.79 20.38 18.98
CA LEU A 132 -19.86 19.93 17.60
C LEU A 132 -19.72 21.12 16.67
N GLN A 133 -18.62 21.17 15.91
CA GLN A 133 -18.51 22.07 14.77
C GLN A 133 -19.24 21.44 13.58
N GLN A 134 -20.13 22.21 12.96
CA GLN A 134 -20.75 21.82 11.71
C GLN A 134 -19.67 21.92 10.62
N ILE A 135 -19.26 20.78 10.08
CA ILE A 135 -18.37 20.74 8.91
C ILE A 135 -19.28 20.94 7.70
N ASP A 136 -19.32 22.17 7.19
CA ASP A 136 -20.18 22.55 6.05
C ASP A 136 -19.71 22.00 4.69
N SER A 137 -18.67 21.19 4.65
CA SER A 137 -18.21 20.54 3.42
C SER A 137 -17.47 19.23 3.70
N LEU A 138 -18.18 18.11 3.57
CA LEU A 138 -17.58 16.80 3.29
C LEU A 138 -18.45 16.08 2.26
N LEU A 139 -18.75 16.76 1.15
CA LEU A 139 -19.17 16.24 -0.16
C LEU A 139 -18.97 17.35 -1.20
#